data_AF-B4EQI9-F1
#
_entry.id   AF-B4EQI9-F1
#
_cell.length_a   1.000
_cell.length_b   1.000
_cell.length_c   1.000
_cell.angle_alpha   90.00
_cell.angle_beta   90.00
_cell.angle_gamma   90.00
#
_symmetry.space_group_name_H-M   'P 1'
#
loop_
_entity.id
_entity.type
_entity.pdbx_description
1 polymer ?
#
loop_
_entity_poly.entity_id
_entity_poly.type
_entity_poly.pdbx_seq_one_letter_code
_entity_poly.pdbx_strand_id
1 'polypeptide(L)'
;MGITQEELSRRVILIDETYEVDVYVGPSKTWQVDLVLKSGKRVEVETQRGTPKMWRTLDKALDFVIAYCTQRSRLTVRYQDFELVSLSQD
;
A
#
# COMPACT_ATOMS: atom_id res chain seq x y z
N MET A 1 5.20 12.64 2.27
CA MET A 1 4.76 12.38 3.65
C MET A 1 4.07 11.04 3.61
N GLY A 2 4.73 10.00 4.12
CA GLY A 2 4.17 8.65 4.14
C GLY A 2 3.19 8.47 5.30
N ILE A 3 2.48 7.34 5.29
CA ILE A 3 1.55 6.90 6.33
C ILE A 3 2.12 5.68 7.02
N THR A 4 2.16 5.69 8.34
CA THR A 4 2.62 4.53 9.11
C THR A 4 1.53 3.47 9.27
N GLN A 5 1.93 2.24 9.59
CA GLN A 5 1.00 1.18 10.02
C GLN A 5 0.05 1.64 11.13
N GLU A 6 0.56 2.38 12.13
CA GLU A 6 -0.23 2.84 13.27
C GLU A 6 -1.32 3.81 12.81
N GLU A 7 -0.99 4.75 11.92
CA GLU A 7 -1.94 5.70 11.34
C GLU A 7 -2.98 5.02 10.45
N LEU A 8 -2.58 4.00 9.68
CA LEU A 8 -3.48 3.13 8.93
C LEU A 8 -4.46 2.39 9.85
N SER A 9 -3.96 1.75 10.90
CA SER A 9 -4.77 0.97 11.85
C SER A 9 -5.77 1.83 12.63
N ARG A 10 -5.39 3.07 12.93
CA ARG A 10 -6.23 4.05 13.63
C ARG A 10 -7.11 4.86 12.67
N ARG A 11 -7.03 4.60 11.36
CA ARG A 11 -7.72 5.34 10.29
C ARG A 11 -7.46 6.85 10.31
N VAL A 12 -6.38 7.33 10.92
CA VAL A 12 -6.17 8.75 11.24
C VAL A 12 -6.14 9.64 9.99
N ILE A 13 -5.67 9.11 8.87
CA ILE A 13 -5.49 9.85 7.61
C ILE A 13 -6.58 9.53 6.57
N LEU A 14 -7.33 8.44 6.74
CA LEU A 14 -8.21 7.86 5.73
C LEU A 14 -9.65 7.71 6.23
N ILE A 15 -10.08 8.60 7.15
CA ILE A 15 -11.44 8.62 7.67
C ILE A 15 -12.38 8.89 6.48
N ASP A 16 -13.20 7.89 6.14
CA ASP A 16 -14.28 7.92 5.14
C ASP A 16 -13.94 7.81 3.65
N GLU A 17 -12.72 7.42 3.26
CA GLU A 17 -12.45 7.07 1.86
C GLU A 17 -11.93 5.64 1.64
N THR A 18 -12.59 4.92 0.73
CA THR A 18 -12.02 3.75 0.07
C THR A 18 -10.84 4.20 -0.77
N TYR A 19 -9.75 3.44 -0.75
CA TYR A 19 -8.54 3.74 -1.52
C TYR A 19 -8.11 2.51 -2.33
N GLU A 20 -7.31 2.73 -3.37
CA GLU A 20 -6.62 1.63 -4.05
C GLU A 20 -5.25 1.40 -3.40
N VAL A 21 -4.72 0.19 -3.54
CA VAL A 21 -3.40 -0.19 -3.06
C VAL A 21 -2.55 -0.62 -4.24
N ASP A 22 -1.41 0.02 -4.42
CA ASP A 22 -0.40 -0.33 -5.41
C ASP A 22 0.82 -0.94 -4.71
N VAL A 23 1.15 -2.20 -5.03
CA VAL A 23 2.38 -2.87 -4.59
C VAL A 23 3.31 -2.97 -5.80
N TYR A 24 4.50 -2.40 -5.73
CA TYR A 24 5.40 -2.35 -6.90
C TYR A 24 6.88 -2.36 -6.50
N VAL A 25 7.76 -2.68 -7.46
CA VAL A 25 9.20 -2.57 -7.25
C VAL A 25 9.64 -1.13 -7.51
N GLY A 26 10.06 -0.44 -6.45
CA GLY A 26 10.57 0.92 -6.51
C GLY A 26 11.96 1.03 -7.15
N PRO A 27 12.47 2.26 -7.34
CA PRO A 27 13.77 2.53 -7.99
C PRO A 27 14.96 1.82 -7.32
N SER A 28 14.87 1.57 -6.02
CA SER A 28 15.89 0.87 -5.23
C SER A 28 15.81 -0.66 -5.35
N LYS A 29 15.04 -1.20 -6.30
CA LYS A 29 14.79 -2.63 -6.49
C LYS A 29 14.15 -3.32 -5.28
N THR A 30 13.39 -2.56 -4.51
CA THR A 30 12.69 -3.02 -3.32
C THR A 30 11.19 -2.87 -3.51
N TRP A 31 10.42 -3.75 -2.88
CA TRP A 31 8.97 -3.63 -2.92
C TRP A 31 8.56 -2.39 -2.12
N GLN A 32 7.55 -1.69 -2.63
CA GLN A 32 6.90 -0.52 -2.06
C GLN A 32 5.38 -0.75 -2.09
N VAL A 33 4.67 -0.09 -1.17
CA VAL A 33 3.22 -0.11 -1.08
C VAL A 33 2.74 1.33 -1.01
N ASP A 34 1.94 1.73 -1.99
CA ASP A 34 1.29 3.03 -2.05
C ASP A 34 -0.21 2.88 -1.89
N LEU A 35 -0.83 3.84 -1.23
CA LEU A 35 -2.27 4.04 -1.24
C LEU A 35 -2.61 5.10 -2.27
N VAL A 36 -3.55 4.81 -3.16
CA VAL A 36 -4.07 5.77 -4.13
C VAL A 36 -5.44 6.22 -3.65
N LEU A 37 -5.53 7.48 -3.23
CA LEU A 37 -6.77 8.08 -2.74
C LEU A 37 -7.67 8.47 -3.92
N LYS A 38 -8.96 8.73 -3.66
CA LYS A 38 -9.90 9.17 -4.70
C LYS A 38 -9.46 10.46 -5.40
N SER A 39 -8.71 11.31 -4.70
CA SER A 39 -8.11 12.52 -5.24
C SER A 39 -6.98 12.26 -6.25
N GLY A 40 -6.56 11.01 -6.45
CA GLY A 40 -5.37 10.64 -7.22
C GLY A 40 -4.06 10.85 -6.47
N LYS A 41 -4.12 11.37 -5.23
CA LYS A 41 -2.95 11.50 -4.37
C LYS A 41 -2.44 10.12 -3.97
N ARG A 42 -1.13 9.92 -4.14
CA ARG A 42 -0.41 8.74 -3.62
C ARG A 42 0.15 9.01 -2.23
N VAL A 43 -0.02 8.05 -1.35
CA VAL A 43 0.52 8.05 0.01
C VAL A 43 1.34 6.78 0.19
N GLU A 44 2.65 6.93 0.29
CA GLU A 44 3.56 5.80 0.54
C GLU A 44 3.32 5.26 1.95
N VAL A 45 3.23 3.93 2.06
CA VAL A 45 3.09 3.26 3.36
C VAL A 45 4.47 3.01 3.96
N GLU A 46 4.66 3.49 5.18
CA GLU A 46 5.88 3.30 5.96
C GLU A 46 5.66 2.20 7.00
N THR A 47 6.53 1.20 7.06
CA THR A 47 6.32 0.08 7.99
C THR A 47 6.57 0.45 9.47
N GLN A 48 7.26 1.57 9.79
CA GLN A 48 7.34 2.25 11.12
C GLN A 48 7.90 3.68 10.95
N ARG A 49 7.86 4.51 12.01
CA ARG A 49 8.52 5.83 12.06
C ARG A 49 10.03 5.72 11.75
N GLY A 50 10.46 6.35 10.65
CA GLY A 50 11.86 6.50 10.25
C GLY A 50 12.26 5.67 9.02
N THR A 51 12.89 6.36 8.05
CA THR A 51 13.46 5.98 6.72
C THR A 51 12.64 4.93 5.92
N PRO A 52 12.30 5.21 4.64
CA PRO A 52 11.25 4.50 3.90
C PRO A 52 11.48 2.99 3.93
N LYS A 53 10.52 2.27 4.49
CA LYS A 53 10.70 0.87 4.84
C LYS A 53 10.25 -0.03 3.70
N MET A 54 11.21 -0.23 2.82
CA MET A 54 11.29 -1.24 1.78
C MET A 54 10.86 -2.63 2.28
N TRP A 55 9.98 -3.31 1.55
CA TRP A 55 9.71 -4.74 1.78
C TRP A 55 10.77 -5.55 0.99
N ARG A 56 11.52 -6.42 1.69
CA ARG A 56 12.55 -7.24 1.05
C ARG A 56 11.97 -8.28 0.09
N THR A 57 10.72 -8.65 0.30
CA THR A 57 10.04 -9.74 -0.41
C THR A 57 8.57 -9.36 -0.61
N LEU A 58 7.98 -9.83 -1.71
CA LEU A 58 6.58 -9.56 -2.06
C LEU A 58 5.61 -10.12 -1.02
N ASP A 59 5.91 -11.30 -0.47
CA ASP A 59 5.09 -11.93 0.57
C ASP A 59 4.85 -10.99 1.76
N LYS A 60 5.89 -10.30 2.24
CA LYS A 60 5.79 -9.36 3.36
C LYS A 60 4.99 -8.12 3.02
N ALA A 61 5.07 -7.65 1.78
CA ALA A 61 4.24 -6.54 1.30
C ALA A 61 2.77 -6.95 1.28
N LEU A 62 2.47 -8.14 0.75
CA LEU A 62 1.11 -8.66 0.68
C LEU A 62 0.54 -9.00 2.06
N ASP A 63 1.31 -9.63 2.94
CA ASP A 63 0.94 -9.89 4.35
C ASP A 63 0.49 -8.59 5.03
N PHE A 64 1.24 -7.51 4.83
CA PHE A 64 0.90 -6.19 5.36
C PHE A 64 -0.40 -5.65 4.76
N VAL A 65 -0.54 -5.67 3.43
CA VAL A 65 -1.73 -5.15 2.75
C VAL A 65 -2.99 -5.90 3.20
N ILE A 66 -2.91 -7.22 3.34
CA ILE A 66 -4.03 -8.05 3.80
C ILE A 66 -4.40 -7.69 5.24
N ALA A 67 -3.41 -7.51 6.12
CA ALA A 67 -3.66 -7.25 7.53
C ALA A 67 -4.14 -5.81 7.82
N TYR A 68 -3.65 -4.81 7.10
CA TYR A 68 -3.82 -3.39 7.47
C TYR A 68 -4.56 -2.55 6.42
N CYS A 69 -4.59 -2.95 5.15
CA CYS A 69 -5.30 -2.22 4.09
C CYS A 69 -6.69 -2.81 3.85
N THR A 70 -7.51 -2.87 4.91
CA THR A 70 -8.81 -3.57 4.90
C THR A 70 -9.94 -2.79 4.22
N GLN A 71 -9.74 -1.51 3.90
CA GLN A 71 -10.72 -0.65 3.24
C GLN A 71 -10.37 -0.40 1.77
N ARG A 72 -9.46 -1.21 1.23
CA ARG A 72 -9.04 -1.07 -0.17
C ARG A 72 -10.17 -1.48 -1.11
N SER A 73 -10.43 -0.70 -2.15
CA SER A 73 -11.34 -1.08 -3.24
C SER A 73 -10.64 -1.95 -4.29
N ARG A 74 -9.34 -1.72 -4.48
CA ARG A 74 -8.50 -2.40 -5.48
C ARG A 74 -7.11 -2.65 -4.91
N LEU A 75 -6.52 -3.77 -5.28
CA LEU A 75 -5.11 -4.08 -5.10
C LEU A 75 -4.48 -4.35 -6.46
N THR A 76 -3.45 -3.59 -6.80
CA THR A 76 -2.64 -3.78 -8.01
C THR A 76 -1.22 -4.14 -7.58
N VAL A 77 -0.70 -5.26 -8.09
CA VAL A 77 0.69 -5.68 -7.88
C VAL A 77 1.43 -5.58 -9.21
N ARG A 78 2.51 -4.80 -9.26
CA ARG A 78 3.31 -4.55 -10.47
C ARG A 78 4.73 -5.07 -10.32
N TYR A 79 5.17 -5.89 -11.26
CA TYR A 79 6.53 -6.41 -11.35
C TYR A 79 7.01 -6.38 -12.79
N GLN A 80 7.96 -5.49 -13.11
CA GLN A 80 8.41 -5.28 -14.49
C GLN A 80 7.21 -5.00 -15.40
N ASP A 81 7.01 -5.83 -16.43
CA ASP A 81 5.91 -5.72 -17.39
C ASP A 81 4.66 -6.52 -16.97
N PHE A 82 4.68 -7.14 -15.78
CA PHE A 82 3.56 -7.90 -15.24
C PHE A 82 2.74 -7.06 -14.27
N GLU A 83 1.42 -7.09 -14.45
CA GLU A 83 0.44 -6.50 -13.54
C GLU A 83 -0.58 -7.56 -13.11
N LEU A 84 -0.78 -7.69 -11.80
CA LEU A 84 -1.84 -8.49 -11.20
C LEU A 84 -2.83 -7.58 -10.51
N VAL A 85 -4.11 -7.70 -10.87
CA VAL A 85 -5.18 -6.87 -10.31
C VAL A 85 -6.14 -7.75 -9.53
N SER A 86 -6.39 -7.38 -8.27
CA SER A 86 -7.42 -7.95 -7.43
C SER A 86 -8.41 -6.85 -7.05
N LEU A 87 -9.68 -7.07 -7.37
CA LEU A 87 -10.77 -6.22 -6.90
C LEU A 87 -11.21 -6.70 -5.51
N SER A 88 -11.61 -5.79 -4.63
CA SER A 88 -12.28 -6.19 -3.39
C SER A 88 -13.61 -6.84 -3.75
N GLN A 89 -13.89 -8.04 -3.24
CA GLN A 89 -15.22 -8.62 -3.33
C GLN A 89 -16.04 -8.00 -2.18
N ASP A 90 -17.08 -7.26 -2.54
CA ASP A 90 -18.09 -6.74 -1.59
C ASP A 90 -18.81 -7.90 -0.86
#